data_AF-A0A968UDQ0-F1
#
_entry.id   AF-A0A968UDQ0-F1
#
_cell.length_a   1.000
_cell.length_b   1.000
_cell.length_c   1.000
_cell.angle_alpha   90.00
_cell.angle_beta   90.00
_cell.angle_gamma   90.00
#
_symmetry.space_group_name_H-M   'P 1'
#
loop_
_entity.id
_entity.type
_entity.pdbx_description
1 polymer ?
#
loop_
_entity_poly.entity_id
_entity_poly.type
_entity_poly.pdbx_seq_one_letter_code
_entity_poly.pdbx_strand_id
1 'polypeptide(L)'
;MAMSQPLSPPPGFEQLAKTQQIDYVQQLWDLIVTTPDELPVPEWHLEVVKERSANQSPASLKGWGEVKQRLLNKYRERQSTDFSGL
;
A
#
# COMPACT_ATOMS: atom_id res chain seq x y z
N MET A 1 -22.32 8.25 19.27
CA MET A 1 -21.49 7.79 18.14
C MET A 1 -21.91 8.59 16.93
N ALA A 2 -21.08 9.53 16.46
CA ALA A 2 -21.38 10.25 15.23
C ALA A 2 -21.19 9.26 14.07
N MET A 3 -22.26 8.93 13.36
CA MET A 3 -22.14 8.17 12.12
C MET A 3 -21.52 9.09 11.09
N SER A 4 -20.24 8.85 10.75
CA SER A 4 -19.52 9.61 9.74
C SER A 4 -20.25 9.47 8.42
N GLN A 5 -20.86 10.56 7.95
CA GLN A 5 -21.45 10.59 6.62
C GLN A 5 -20.35 10.33 5.59
N PRO A 6 -20.56 9.45 4.60
CA PRO A 6 -19.55 9.20 3.58
C PRO A 6 -19.21 10.52 2.89
N LEU A 7 -17.93 10.88 2.93
CA LEU A 7 -17.44 12.05 2.22
C LEU A 7 -17.63 11.81 0.72
N SER A 8 -18.28 12.75 0.04
CA SER A 8 -18.32 12.73 -1.42
C SER A 8 -16.90 12.96 -1.96
N PRO A 9 -16.53 12.30 -3.08
CA PRO A 9 -15.28 12.61 -3.74
C PRO A 9 -15.16 14.11 -4.06
N PRO A 10 -13.94 14.66 -4.07
CA PRO A 10 -13.74 16.06 -4.41
C PRO A 10 -14.23 16.34 -5.85
N PRO A 11 -14.73 17.55 -6.13
CA PRO A 11 -15.14 17.94 -7.48
C PRO A 11 -14.04 17.67 -8.50
N GLY A 12 -14.39 17.19 -9.70
CA GLY A 12 -13.40 16.85 -10.72
C GLY A 12 -12.90 15.40 -10.66
N PHE A 13 -12.91 14.75 -9.49
CA PHE A 13 -12.28 13.44 -9.30
C PHE A 13 -12.89 12.35 -10.19
N GLU A 14 -14.22 12.31 -10.31
CA GLU A 14 -14.91 11.31 -11.12
C GLU A 14 -14.69 11.49 -12.63
N GLN A 15 -14.32 12.70 -13.07
CA GLN A 15 -14.03 12.99 -14.48
C GLN A 15 -12.59 12.64 -14.89
N LEU A 16 -11.71 12.38 -13.92
CA LEU A 16 -10.32 11.97 -14.19
C LEU A 16 -10.27 10.57 -14.81
N ALA A 17 -9.26 10.34 -15.65
CA ALA A 17 -8.94 8.98 -16.08
C ALA A 17 -8.58 8.10 -14.87
N LYS A 18 -8.79 6.78 -14.96
CA LYS A 18 -8.53 5.87 -13.83
C LYS A 18 -7.09 5.91 -13.33
N THR A 19 -6.12 6.07 -14.22
CA THR A 19 -4.71 6.27 -13.85
C THR A 19 -4.52 7.53 -13.01
N GLN A 20 -5.13 8.65 -13.43
CA GLN A 20 -5.08 9.91 -12.69
C GLN A 20 -5.81 9.84 -11.35
N GLN A 21 -6.91 9.09 -11.25
CA GLN A 21 -7.59 8.84 -9.97
C GLN A 21 -6.65 8.11 -8.99
N ILE A 22 -5.93 7.09 -9.48
CA ILE A 22 -4.95 6.35 -8.67
C ILE A 22 -3.81 7.28 -8.23
N ASP A 23 -3.24 8.06 -9.15
CA ASP A 23 -2.16 9.00 -8.85
C ASP A 23 -2.60 10.06 -7.84
N TYR A 24 -3.86 10.52 -7.93
CA TYR A 24 -4.44 11.46 -6.97
C TYR A 24 -4.56 10.84 -5.58
N VAL A 25 -5.08 9.60 -5.48
CA VAL A 25 -5.17 8.88 -4.20
C VAL A 25 -3.77 8.66 -3.61
N GLN A 26 -2.77 8.35 -4.44
CA GLN A 26 -1.39 8.21 -3.98
C GLN A 26 -0.85 9.51 -3.39
N GLN A 27 -1.08 10.66 -4.04
CA GLN A 27 -0.66 11.96 -3.50
C GLN A 27 -1.34 12.30 -2.18
N LEU A 28 -2.63 11.99 -2.03
CA LEU A 28 -3.32 12.15 -0.75
C LEU A 28 -2.72 11.25 0.33
N TRP A 29 -2.38 10.01 -0.03
CA TRP A 29 -1.72 9.10 0.88
C TRP A 29 -0.34 9.60 1.31
N ASP A 30 0.45 10.12 0.37
CA ASP A 30 1.76 10.72 0.62
C ASP A 30 1.65 11.92 1.57
N LEU A 31 0.57 12.72 1.46
CA LEU A 31 0.28 13.81 2.39
C LEU A 31 -0.06 13.31 3.79
N ILE A 32 -0.90 12.27 3.91
CA ILE A 32 -1.29 11.68 5.19
C ILE A 32 -0.08 11.13 5.96
N VAL A 33 0.87 10.50 5.26
CA VAL A 33 2.06 9.90 5.92
C VAL A 33 3.11 10.93 6.33
N THR A 34 2.94 12.23 6.01
CA THR A 34 3.85 13.29 6.50
C THR A 34 3.74 13.54 8.00
N THR A 35 2.61 13.18 8.62
CA THR A 35 2.36 13.29 10.06
C THR A 35 2.10 11.92 10.69
N PRO A 36 3.11 11.01 10.71
CA PRO A 36 2.90 9.62 11.13
C PRO A 36 2.44 9.49 12.59
N ASP A 37 2.82 10.44 13.46
CA ASP A 37 2.44 10.44 14.88
C ASP A 37 0.95 10.75 15.11
N GLU A 38 0.27 11.37 14.13
CA GLU A 38 -1.18 11.65 14.19
C GLU A 38 -2.02 10.46 13.73
N LEU A 39 -1.40 9.44 13.14
CA LEU A 39 -2.10 8.25 12.70
C LEU A 39 -2.49 7.40 13.90
N PRO A 40 -3.78 7.12 14.12
CA PRO A 40 -4.19 6.26 15.21
C PRO A 40 -3.63 4.85 14.96
N VAL A 41 -2.95 4.32 15.98
CA VAL A 41 -2.53 2.92 16.03
C VAL A 41 -3.35 2.22 17.10
N PRO A 42 -4.51 1.62 16.75
CA PRO A 42 -5.29 0.81 17.68
C PRO A 42 -4.46 -0.33 18.26
N GLU A 43 -4.70 -0.67 19.53
CA GLU A 43 -3.97 -1.73 20.23
C GLU A 43 -4.01 -3.07 19.47
N TRP A 44 -5.14 -3.41 18.86
CA TRP A 44 -5.27 -4.64 18.08
C TRP A 44 -4.33 -4.69 16.86
N HIS A 45 -3.90 -3.55 16.30
CA HIS A 45 -2.86 -3.53 15.26
C HIS A 45 -1.54 -4.07 15.84
N LEU A 46 -1.17 -3.63 17.04
CA LEU A 46 0.04 -4.06 17.73
C LEU A 46 -0.03 -5.54 18.10
N GLU A 47 -1.20 -6.02 18.56
CA GLU A 47 -1.44 -7.44 18.85
C GLU A 47 -1.24 -8.32 17.63
N VAL A 48 -1.78 -7.92 16.47
CA VAL A 48 -1.60 -8.65 15.20
C VAL A 48 -0.13 -8.67 14.78
N VAL A 49 0.59 -7.56 14.93
CA VAL A 49 2.04 -7.51 14.64
C VAL A 49 2.81 -8.45 15.58
N LYS A 50 2.49 -8.41 16.87
CA LYS A 50 3.12 -9.26 17.89
C LYS A 50 2.87 -10.75 17.61
N GLU A 51 1.62 -11.14 17.36
CA GLU A 51 1.24 -12.51 17.01
C GLU A 51 2.00 -13.01 15.76
N ARG A 52 2.02 -12.19 14.70
CA ARG A 52 2.69 -12.55 13.44
C ARG A 52 4.20 -12.62 13.60
N SER A 53 4.81 -11.78 14.43
CA SER A 53 6.25 -11.81 14.69
C SER A 53 6.67 -13.00 15.54
N ALA A 54 5.86 -13.41 16.53
CA ALA A 54 6.16 -14.53 17.42
C ALA A 54 6.15 -15.89 16.68
N ASN A 55 5.36 -16.00 15.62
CA ASN A 55 5.23 -17.21 14.81
C ASN A 55 6.24 -17.30 13.65
N GLN A 56 7.21 -16.38 13.55
CA GLN A 56 8.22 -16.39 12.49
C GLN A 56 9.53 -17.02 12.96
N SER A 57 9.96 -18.10 12.28
CA SER A 57 11.33 -18.61 12.40
C SER A 57 12.32 -17.58 11.83
N PRO A 58 13.41 -17.23 12.54
CA PRO A 58 14.42 -16.28 12.06
C PRO A 58 15.00 -16.63 10.68
N ALA A 59 15.06 -17.93 10.35
CA ALA A 59 15.52 -18.44 9.06
C ALA A 59 14.61 -18.06 7.86
N SER A 60 13.37 -17.63 8.12
CA SER A 60 12.39 -17.26 7.09
C SER A 60 12.27 -15.75 6.89
N LEU A 61 12.96 -14.94 7.70
CA LEU A 61 12.95 -13.49 7.61
C LEU A 61 13.82 -13.04 6.43
N LYS A 62 13.19 -12.43 5.42
CA LYS A 62 13.90 -11.77 4.33
C LYS A 62 14.02 -10.29 4.63
N GLY A 63 15.21 -9.73 4.44
CA GLY A 63 15.39 -8.29 4.52
C GLY A 63 14.50 -7.57 3.51
N TRP A 64 13.98 -6.40 3.87
CA TRP A 64 13.09 -5.61 3.00
C TRP A 64 13.71 -5.35 1.61
N GLY A 65 15.03 -5.11 1.55
CA GLY A 65 15.76 -4.96 0.30
C GLY A 65 15.65 -6.19 -0.62
N GLU A 66 15.78 -7.39 -0.07
CA GLU A 66 15.64 -8.66 -0.82
C GLU A 66 14.21 -8.85 -1.33
N VAL A 67 13.21 -8.56 -0.47
CA VAL A 67 11.79 -8.64 -0.86
C VAL A 67 11.47 -7.65 -1.98
N LYS A 68 11.94 -6.41 -1.86
CA LYS A 68 11.76 -5.36 -2.88
C LYS A 68 12.36 -5.77 -4.21
N GLN A 69 13.61 -6.26 -4.22
CA GLN A 69 14.27 -6.74 -5.44
C GLN A 69 13.50 -7.91 -6.09
N ARG A 70 13.04 -8.87 -5.27
CA ARG A 70 12.22 -9.99 -5.76
C ARG A 70 10.93 -9.51 -6.43
N LEU A 71 10.24 -8.53 -5.85
CA LEU A 71 9.00 -7.97 -6.41
C LEU A 71 9.24 -7.22 -7.72
N LEU A 72 10.29 -6.40 -7.78
CA LEU A 72 10.67 -5.68 -9.01
C LEU A 72 11.03 -6.64 -10.14
N ASN A 73 11.76 -7.71 -9.85
CA ASN A 73 12.10 -8.73 -10.84
C ASN A 73 10.85 -9.44 -11.38
N LYS A 74 9.92 -9.85 -10.50
CA LYS A 74 8.63 -10.44 -10.92
C LYS A 74 7.80 -9.51 -11.80
N TYR A 75 7.80 -8.21 -11.51
CA TYR A 75 7.10 -7.23 -12.34
C TYR A 75 7.73 -7.13 -13.73
N ARG A 76 9.06 -7.07 -13.81
CA ARG A 76 9.81 -7.02 -15.08
C ARG A 76 9.60 -8.28 -15.94
N GLU A 77 9.60 -9.46 -15.33
CA GLU A 77 9.33 -10.74 -16.01
C GLU A 77 7.93 -10.78 -16.64
N ARG A 78 6.91 -10.29 -15.92
CA ARG A 78 5.54 -10.19 -16.46
C ARG A 78 5.47 -9.24 -17.65
N GLN A 79 6.15 -8.09 -17.58
CA GLN A 79 6.18 -7.13 -18.70
C GLN A 79 6.97 -7.64 -19.92
N SER A 80 8.02 -8.44 -19.72
CA SER A 80 8.79 -9.03 -20.82
C SER A 80 8.05 -10.16 -21.55
N THR A 81 7.17 -10.87 -20.84
CA THR A 81 6.37 -11.96 -21.42
C THR A 81 5.26 -11.42 -22.33
N ASP A 82 4.71 -10.24 -22.01
CA ASP A 82 3.70 -9.54 -22.85
C ASP A 82 4.30 -9.00 -24.16
N PHE A 83 5.61 -8.72 -24.20
CA PHE A 83 6.27 -8.10 -25.36
C PHE A 83 6.93 -9.09 -26.34
N SER A 84 6.97 -10.38 -26.01
CA SER A 84 7.61 -11.43 -26.84
C SER A 84 6.60 -12.21 -27.71
N GLY A 85 5.37 -11.70 -27.85
CA GLY A 85 4.26 -12.31 -28.61
C GLY A 85 3.77 -11.49 -29.81
N LEU A 86 4.53 -10.49 -30.27
CA LEU A 86 4.34 -9.77 -31.53
C LEU A 86 5.57 -9.98 -32.43
#